data_AF-A0A1D7QNH9-F1
#
_entry.id   AF-A0A1D7QNH9-F1
#
_cell.length_a   1.000
_cell.length_b   1.000
_cell.length_c   1.000
_cell.angle_alpha   90.00
_cell.angle_beta   90.00
_cell.angle_gamma   90.00
#
_symmetry.space_group_name_H-M   'P 1'
#
loop_
_entity.id
_entity.type
_entity.pdbx_description
1 polymer ?
#
loop_
_entity_poly.entity_id
_entity_poly.type
_entity_poly.pdbx_seq_one_letter_code
_entity_poly.pdbx_strand_id
1 'polypeptide(L)'
;MGLFFLLSAYFMGPSYDRKGASRFIADRLLRLGIPLLFYSFVFSPFLSYLVYYFAKGYHITYLQYLSGFDSWIDFGVMWFVAALLVFTLIYLLGRSLIKITFKKPLPMPGAGTILLFAVSLGVISFLTRILFSVGWVLKPLGFQLGHFPQYIALFIIGVLAYRNQWFDNLSQRTGKRLTWSAWWCLLFFPVFFIIQVKLNMPVAWYSGGFHWQSLLYALWEQWIGLSILTALLCRAKRSWNASSPLLGRLSRCSFAVYIFHPLAIVALTLAVRNWSVDPAIKLLLVAPLAIFCSFILAALVLLIPGVKRII
;
A
#
# COMPACT_ATOMS: atom_id res chain seq x y z
N MET A 1 1.85 0.76 -2.74
CA MET A 1 1.93 1.01 -1.28
C MET A 1 3.06 1.93 -0.82
N GLY A 2 4.05 2.26 -1.67
CA GLY A 2 5.18 3.12 -1.27
C GLY A 2 4.82 4.46 -0.61
N LEU A 3 3.82 5.19 -1.12
CA LEU A 3 3.35 6.45 -0.51
C LEU A 3 2.84 6.24 0.92
N PHE A 4 2.15 5.14 1.22
CA PHE A 4 1.69 4.85 2.58
C PHE A 4 2.86 4.62 3.54
N PHE A 5 3.91 3.93 3.10
CA PHE A 5 5.14 3.80 3.90
C PHE A 5 5.82 5.14 4.14
N LEU A 6 5.90 5.99 3.11
CA LEU A 6 6.45 7.35 3.23
C LEU A 6 5.67 8.16 4.27
N LEU A 7 4.35 8.28 4.12
CA LEU A 7 3.52 9.07 5.04
C LEU A 7 3.55 8.48 6.46
N SER A 8 3.51 7.16 6.59
CA SER A 8 3.58 6.49 7.90
C SER A 8 4.90 6.75 8.61
N ALA A 9 6.01 6.79 7.87
CA ALA A 9 7.33 7.14 8.38
C ALA A 9 7.46 8.63 8.70
N TYR A 10 6.90 9.51 7.86
CA TYR A 10 6.89 10.96 8.07
C TYR A 10 6.25 11.33 9.42
N PHE A 11 5.10 10.75 9.74
CA PHE A 11 4.42 10.99 11.02
C PHE A 11 4.98 10.16 12.20
N MET A 12 5.94 9.26 11.94
CA MET A 12 6.54 8.39 12.96
C MET A 12 7.42 9.16 13.93
N GLY A 13 8.34 9.97 13.40
CA GLY A 13 9.33 10.75 14.16
C GLY A 13 8.72 11.58 15.30
N PRO A 14 7.81 12.53 15.03
CA PRO A 14 7.22 13.37 16.08
C PRO A 14 6.39 12.57 17.09
N SER A 15 5.75 11.49 16.65
CA SER A 15 4.96 10.63 17.53
C SER A 15 5.85 9.88 18.52
N TYR A 16 7.03 9.43 18.08
CA TYR A 16 8.04 8.82 18.94
C TYR A 16 8.63 9.85 19.91
N ASP A 17 9.05 11.02 19.41
CA ASP A 17 9.71 12.05 20.22
C ASP A 17 8.81 12.56 21.36
N ARG A 18 7.49 12.63 21.12
CA ARG A 18 6.50 13.03 22.14
C ARG A 18 6.20 11.94 23.19
N LYS A 19 6.28 10.65 22.82
CA LYS A 19 5.80 9.55 23.67
C LYS A 19 6.91 8.77 24.36
N GLY A 20 8.14 8.83 23.85
CA GLY A 20 9.22 7.91 24.24
C GLY A 20 9.02 6.49 23.68
N ALA A 21 10.07 5.67 23.76
CA ALA A 21 10.13 4.38 23.07
C ALA A 21 9.07 3.37 23.52
N SER A 22 8.94 3.15 24.84
CA SER A 22 8.05 2.12 25.39
C SER A 22 6.58 2.38 25.06
N ARG A 23 6.10 3.59 25.36
CA ARG A 23 4.71 3.99 25.10
C ARG A 23 4.40 4.04 23.61
N PHE A 24 5.35 4.45 22.78
CA PHE A 24 5.18 4.45 21.33
C PHE A 24 5.02 3.03 20.75
N ILE A 25 5.84 2.08 21.18
CA ILE A 25 5.74 0.67 20.75
C ILE A 25 4.43 0.06 21.23
N ALA A 26 4.09 0.23 22.51
CA ALA A 26 2.86 -0.31 23.08
C ALA A 26 1.61 0.23 22.34
N ASP A 27 1.53 1.53 22.11
CA ASP A 27 0.42 2.14 21.38
C ASP A 27 0.31 1.61 19.94
N ARG A 28 1.43 1.38 19.25
CA ARG A 28 1.43 0.81 17.89
C ARG A 28 1.03 -0.66 17.89
N LEU A 29 1.56 -1.48 18.80
CA LEU A 29 1.18 -2.88 18.91
C LEU A 29 -0.30 -3.04 19.24
N LEU A 30 -0.86 -2.19 20.10
CA LEU A 30 -2.29 -2.20 20.39
C LEU A 30 -3.11 -1.80 19.15
N ARG A 31 -2.77 -0.68 18.49
CA ARG A 31 -3.59 -0.14 17.39
C ARG A 31 -3.42 -0.86 16.05
N LEU A 32 -2.27 -1.52 15.83
CA LEU A 32 -1.95 -2.19 14.56
C LEU A 32 -1.86 -3.71 14.75
N GLY A 33 -1.27 -4.17 15.85
CA GLY A 33 -1.10 -5.59 16.15
C GLY A 33 -2.43 -6.28 16.49
N ILE A 34 -3.30 -5.68 17.30
CA ILE A 34 -4.61 -6.28 17.60
C ILE A 34 -5.45 -6.45 16.31
N PRO A 35 -5.64 -5.41 15.46
CA PRO A 35 -6.36 -5.60 14.21
C PRO A 35 -5.69 -6.60 13.26
N LEU A 36 -4.36 -6.66 13.24
CA LEU A 36 -3.63 -7.64 12.44
C LEU A 36 -3.93 -9.07 12.88
N LEU A 37 -3.83 -9.36 14.18
CA LEU A 37 -4.13 -10.70 14.72
C LEU A 37 -5.60 -11.08 14.50
N PHE A 38 -6.53 -10.16 14.77
CA PHE A 38 -7.95 -10.37 14.47
C PHE A 38 -8.19 -10.67 13.00
N TYR A 39 -7.58 -9.88 12.10
CA TYR A 39 -7.74 -10.08 10.67
C TYR A 39 -7.21 -11.45 10.25
N SER A 40 -5.99 -11.80 10.66
CA SER A 40 -5.33 -13.04 10.22
C SER A 40 -5.98 -14.30 10.75
N PHE A 41 -6.46 -14.29 12.01
CA PHE A 41 -6.96 -15.50 12.67
C PHE A 41 -8.47 -15.67 12.64
N VAL A 42 -9.23 -14.58 12.46
CA VAL A 42 -10.70 -14.61 12.49
C VAL A 42 -11.28 -14.18 11.15
N PHE A 43 -10.91 -12.97 10.71
CA PHE A 43 -11.59 -12.35 9.58
C PHE A 43 -11.21 -12.98 8.24
N SER A 44 -9.93 -13.25 8.02
CA SER A 44 -9.43 -13.88 6.78
C SER A 44 -10.01 -15.30 6.59
N PRO A 45 -9.96 -16.20 7.60
CA PRO A 45 -10.64 -17.50 7.51
C PRO A 45 -12.13 -17.37 7.22
N PHE A 46 -12.81 -16.40 7.85
CA PHE A 46 -14.24 -16.16 7.60
C PHE A 46 -14.50 -15.73 6.15
N LEU A 47 -13.71 -14.82 5.59
CA LEU A 47 -13.84 -14.40 4.19
C LEU A 47 -13.59 -15.57 3.22
N SER A 48 -12.54 -16.35 3.48
CA SER A 48 -12.22 -17.54 2.68
C SER A 48 -13.34 -18.57 2.75
N TYR A 49 -13.94 -18.77 3.93
CA TYR A 49 -15.10 -19.64 4.10
C TYR A 49 -16.31 -19.18 3.28
N LEU A 50 -16.61 -17.87 3.21
CA LEU A 50 -17.70 -17.36 2.37
C LEU A 50 -17.51 -17.77 0.90
N VAL A 51 -16.28 -17.65 0.38
CA VAL A 51 -15.97 -18.08 -0.99
C VAL A 51 -16.05 -19.61 -1.12
N TYR A 52 -15.54 -20.34 -0.14
CA TYR A 52 -15.56 -21.80 -0.12
C TYR A 52 -16.98 -22.37 -0.15
N TYR A 53 -17.86 -21.84 0.70
CA TYR A 53 -19.25 -22.27 0.81
C TYR A 53 -20.07 -21.82 -0.40
N PHE A 54 -20.07 -20.51 -0.68
CA PHE A 54 -20.95 -19.97 -1.70
C PHE A 54 -20.41 -20.24 -3.10
N ALA A 55 -19.15 -19.92 -3.40
CA ALA A 55 -18.64 -19.96 -4.78
C ALA A 55 -18.16 -21.35 -5.20
N LYS A 56 -17.49 -22.10 -4.31
CA LYS A 56 -16.99 -23.44 -4.63
C LYS A 56 -18.03 -24.55 -4.38
N GLY A 57 -19.16 -24.23 -3.75
CA GLY A 57 -20.26 -25.18 -3.53
C GLY A 57 -20.00 -26.22 -2.44
N TYR A 58 -18.99 -26.01 -1.59
CA TYR A 58 -18.73 -26.90 -0.47
C TYR A 58 -19.65 -26.56 0.71
N HIS A 59 -20.72 -27.32 0.86
CA HIS A 59 -21.71 -27.12 1.92
C HIS A 59 -21.29 -27.75 3.26
N ILE A 60 -20.10 -27.39 3.74
CA ILE A 60 -19.60 -27.77 5.06
C ILE A 60 -19.83 -26.66 6.07
N THR A 61 -19.84 -27.00 7.36
CA THR A 61 -19.93 -26.01 8.44
C THR A 61 -18.61 -25.24 8.61
N TYR A 62 -18.68 -24.05 9.21
CA TYR A 62 -17.48 -23.25 9.49
C TYR A 62 -16.47 -23.96 10.41
N LEU A 63 -16.95 -24.73 11.40
CA LEU A 63 -16.07 -25.51 12.27
C LEU A 63 -15.35 -26.64 11.52
N GLN A 64 -16.03 -27.30 10.57
CA GLN A 64 -15.40 -28.29 9.69
C GLN A 64 -14.37 -27.66 8.74
N TYR A 65 -14.62 -26.43 8.28
CA TYR A 65 -13.63 -25.69 7.48
C TYR A 65 -12.35 -25.41 8.27
N LEU A 66 -12.50 -24.95 9.53
CA LEU A 66 -11.37 -24.68 10.42
C LEU A 66 -10.59 -25.93 10.84
N SER A 67 -11.20 -27.13 10.81
CA SER A 67 -10.60 -28.36 11.32
C SER A 67 -9.61 -29.06 10.39
N GLY A 68 -9.31 -28.54 9.19
CA GLY A 68 -8.20 -29.10 8.40
C GLY A 68 -8.29 -29.05 6.87
N PHE A 69 -9.09 -28.17 6.27
CA PHE A 69 -9.20 -28.13 4.80
C PHE A 69 -8.18 -27.22 4.08
N ASP A 70 -7.67 -26.15 4.70
CA ASP A 70 -6.74 -25.21 4.03
C ASP A 70 -5.89 -24.40 5.02
N SER A 71 -4.80 -23.79 4.52
CA SER A 71 -4.01 -22.82 5.29
C SER A 71 -4.87 -21.63 5.71
N TRP A 72 -5.11 -21.50 7.01
CA TRP A 72 -6.06 -20.52 7.57
C TRP A 72 -5.41 -19.17 7.90
N ILE A 73 -4.09 -19.13 8.13
CA ILE A 73 -3.38 -17.89 8.46
C ILE A 73 -2.98 -17.18 7.17
N ASP A 74 -3.72 -16.13 6.83
CA ASP A 74 -3.35 -15.18 5.79
C ASP A 74 -3.49 -13.75 6.31
N PHE A 75 -2.47 -12.95 6.06
CA PHE A 75 -2.45 -11.54 6.43
C PHE A 75 -3.34 -10.72 5.48
N GLY A 76 -3.69 -11.27 4.32
CA GLY A 76 -4.56 -10.65 3.32
C GLY A 76 -4.15 -9.21 3.09
N VAL A 77 -5.11 -8.27 3.14
CA VAL A 77 -4.80 -6.85 2.94
C VAL A 77 -3.90 -6.26 4.02
N MET A 78 -3.85 -6.84 5.23
CA MET A 78 -3.11 -6.37 6.40
C MET A 78 -1.59 -6.62 6.32
N TRP A 79 -1.09 -7.23 5.24
CA TRP A 79 0.35 -7.39 4.99
C TRP A 79 1.10 -6.05 5.13
N PHE A 80 0.50 -4.93 4.69
CA PHE A 80 1.12 -3.61 4.80
C PHE A 80 1.31 -3.18 6.25
N VAL A 81 0.35 -3.47 7.13
CA VAL A 81 0.44 -3.17 8.56
C VAL A 81 1.54 -4.01 9.22
N ALA A 82 1.64 -5.29 8.86
CA ALA A 82 2.72 -6.15 9.35
C ALA A 82 4.10 -5.64 8.90
N ALA A 83 4.26 -5.32 7.61
CA ALA A 83 5.51 -4.74 7.10
C ALA A 83 5.83 -3.40 7.77
N LEU A 84 4.82 -2.56 8.02
CA LEU A 84 5.00 -1.28 8.72
C LEU A 84 5.46 -1.48 10.18
N LEU A 85 4.93 -2.48 10.89
CA LEU A 85 5.40 -2.84 12.23
C LEU A 85 6.87 -3.27 12.20
N VAL A 86 7.26 -4.13 11.25
CA VAL A 86 8.65 -4.55 11.06
C VAL A 86 9.57 -3.35 10.79
N PHE A 87 9.20 -2.47 9.85
CA PHE A 87 9.99 -1.27 9.54
C PHE A 87 10.09 -0.33 10.73
N THR A 88 9.02 -0.20 11.51
CA THR A 88 9.02 0.58 12.75
C THR A 88 10.03 0.01 13.74
N LEU A 89 10.00 -1.31 14.00
CA LEU A 89 10.92 -1.95 14.95
C LEU A 89 12.37 -1.80 14.51
N ILE A 90 12.67 -2.06 13.23
CA ILE A 90 14.02 -1.88 12.65
C ILE A 90 14.48 -0.43 12.82
N TYR A 91 13.63 0.55 12.53
CA TYR A 91 13.95 1.97 12.71
C TYR A 91 14.27 2.32 14.16
N LEU A 92 13.47 1.81 15.12
CA LEU A 92 13.70 2.06 16.54
C LEU A 92 15.00 1.42 17.04
N LEU A 93 15.28 0.19 16.62
CA LEU A 93 16.55 -0.49 16.91
C LEU A 93 17.72 0.32 16.36
N GLY A 94 17.65 0.72 15.08
CA GLY A 94 18.69 1.55 14.46
C GLY A 94 18.90 2.89 15.18
N ARG A 95 17.82 3.56 15.61
CA ARG A 95 17.91 4.81 16.37
C ARG A 95 18.49 4.63 17.78
N SER A 96 18.26 3.47 18.41
CA SER A 96 18.83 3.15 19.72
C SER A 96 20.33 2.85 19.66
N LEU A 97 20.78 2.21 18.57
CA LEU A 97 22.17 1.81 18.37
C LEU A 97 23.03 2.92 17.74
N ILE A 98 22.45 3.77 16.89
CA ILE A 98 23.16 4.77 16.11
C ILE A 98 22.58 6.17 16.37
N LYS A 99 23.32 7.00 17.10
CA LYS A 99 23.01 8.42 17.29
C LYS A 99 23.52 9.23 16.10
N ILE A 100 22.71 9.33 15.05
CA ILE A 100 23.04 10.19 13.90
C ILE A 100 22.60 11.63 14.18
N THR A 101 23.58 12.50 14.43
CA THR A 101 23.39 13.95 14.58
C THR A 101 23.68 14.63 13.24
N PHE A 102 22.64 15.11 12.56
CA PHE A 102 22.80 15.93 11.36
C PHE A 102 22.93 17.40 11.77
N LYS A 103 24.04 18.06 11.36
CA LYS A 103 24.33 19.45 11.76
C LYS A 103 23.48 20.50 11.05
N LYS A 104 22.93 20.18 9.86
CA LYS A 104 22.11 21.10 9.05
C LYS A 104 21.00 20.34 8.29
N PRO A 105 19.81 20.94 8.10
CA PRO A 105 18.76 20.35 7.29
C PRO A 105 19.19 20.29 5.82
N LEU A 106 18.96 19.15 5.17
CA LEU A 106 19.21 18.95 3.75
C LEU A 106 18.14 19.65 2.92
N PRO A 107 18.52 20.36 1.84
CA PRO A 107 17.56 21.03 0.97
C PRO A 107 16.64 20.01 0.28
N MET A 108 15.43 20.45 -0.07
CA MET A 108 14.47 19.63 -0.81
C MET A 108 15.06 19.21 -2.18
N PRO A 109 15.08 17.91 -2.52
CA PRO A 109 15.55 17.45 -3.82
C PRO A 109 14.79 18.09 -4.99
N GLY A 110 15.54 18.50 -6.02
CA GLY A 110 14.97 18.97 -7.28
C GLY A 110 14.38 17.82 -8.12
N ALA A 111 13.63 18.16 -9.17
CA ALA A 111 13.02 17.16 -10.05
C ALA A 111 14.07 16.19 -10.64
N GLY A 112 15.23 16.68 -11.07
CA GLY A 112 16.30 15.83 -11.61
C GLY A 112 16.82 14.80 -10.60
N THR A 113 17.03 15.20 -9.34
CA THR A 113 17.44 14.28 -8.27
C THR A 113 16.38 13.23 -7.98
N ILE A 114 15.10 13.61 -7.99
CA ILE A 114 13.97 12.67 -7.78
C ILE A 114 13.91 11.66 -8.93
N LEU A 115 14.10 12.11 -10.17
CA LEU A 115 14.09 11.23 -11.35
C LEU A 115 15.31 10.30 -11.38
N LEU A 116 16.50 10.82 -11.03
CA LEU A 116 17.70 9.99 -10.88
C LEU A 116 17.48 8.90 -9.81
N PHE A 117 16.92 9.29 -8.66
CA PHE A 117 16.54 8.33 -7.63
C PHE A 117 15.51 7.32 -8.11
N ALA A 118 14.55 7.73 -8.95
CA ALA A 118 13.58 6.82 -9.57
C ALA A 118 14.26 5.77 -10.46
N VAL A 119 15.23 6.18 -11.28
CA VAL A 119 16.03 5.29 -12.13
C VAL A 119 16.83 4.31 -11.27
N SER A 120 17.58 4.81 -10.28
CA SER A 120 18.35 3.95 -9.38
C SER A 120 17.45 2.94 -8.65
N LEU A 121 16.29 3.39 -8.17
CA LEU A 121 15.32 2.52 -7.53
C LEU A 121 14.71 1.50 -8.48
N GLY A 122 14.49 1.87 -9.75
CA GLY A 122 14.03 0.96 -10.80
C GLY A 122 15.06 -0.13 -11.11
N VAL A 123 16.35 0.20 -11.17
CA VAL A 123 17.43 -0.79 -11.32
C VAL A 123 17.47 -1.74 -10.13
N ILE A 124 17.43 -1.23 -8.89
CA ILE A 124 17.42 -2.06 -7.68
C ILE A 124 16.18 -2.97 -7.66
N SER A 125 15.02 -2.44 -8.07
CA SER A 125 13.76 -3.19 -8.15
C SER A 125 13.85 -4.30 -9.20
N PHE A 126 14.46 -4.02 -10.37
CA PHE A 126 14.74 -5.03 -11.39
C PHE A 126 15.63 -6.15 -10.84
N LEU A 127 16.76 -5.81 -10.21
CA LEU A 127 17.67 -6.80 -9.62
C LEU A 127 16.96 -7.68 -8.58
N THR A 128 16.09 -7.07 -7.77
CA THR A 128 15.28 -7.80 -6.78
C THR A 128 14.27 -8.72 -7.46
N ARG A 129 13.67 -8.30 -8.59
CA ARG A 129 12.69 -9.06 -9.37
C ARG A 129 13.27 -10.21 -10.18
N ILE A 130 14.59 -10.28 -10.33
CA ILE A 130 15.26 -11.48 -10.84
C ILE A 130 15.04 -12.64 -9.86
N LEU A 131 15.15 -12.38 -8.55
CA LEU A 131 14.96 -13.38 -7.49
C LEU A 131 13.49 -13.53 -7.07
N PHE A 132 12.79 -12.39 -6.95
CA PHE A 132 11.42 -12.31 -6.46
C PHE A 132 10.54 -11.65 -7.51
N SER A 133 10.10 -12.42 -8.50
CA SER A 133 9.23 -11.94 -9.57
C SER A 133 7.94 -11.31 -9.01
N VAL A 134 7.36 -10.40 -9.79
CA VAL A 134 6.04 -9.82 -9.51
C VAL A 134 5.02 -10.94 -9.39
N GLY A 135 4.28 -10.94 -8.28
CA GLY A 135 3.35 -12.01 -7.92
C GLY A 135 3.95 -13.10 -7.01
N TRP A 136 5.26 -13.15 -6.83
CA TRP A 136 5.87 -14.01 -5.79
C TRP A 136 5.50 -13.48 -4.41
N VAL A 137 5.00 -14.36 -3.53
CA VAL A 137 4.49 -14.02 -2.20
C VAL A 137 5.15 -14.88 -1.14
N LEU A 138 5.72 -14.25 -0.12
CA LEU A 138 6.17 -14.92 1.10
C LEU A 138 4.95 -15.26 1.97
N LYS A 139 4.55 -16.54 1.96
CA LYS A 139 3.51 -17.05 2.85
C LYS A 139 4.06 -17.29 4.27
N PRO A 140 3.29 -17.04 5.34
CA PRO A 140 1.90 -16.55 5.38
C PRO A 140 1.76 -15.01 5.39
N LEU A 141 2.88 -14.27 5.39
CA LEU A 141 2.88 -12.80 5.59
C LEU A 141 2.26 -12.00 4.43
N GLY A 142 2.12 -12.60 3.26
CA GLY A 142 1.61 -11.91 2.07
C GLY A 142 2.62 -10.95 1.43
N PHE A 143 3.90 -11.04 1.79
CA PHE A 143 4.91 -10.08 1.33
C PHE A 143 5.37 -10.37 -0.08
N GLN A 144 5.17 -9.41 -0.98
CA GLN A 144 5.75 -9.43 -2.32
C GLN A 144 7.10 -8.72 -2.33
N LEU A 145 8.17 -9.48 -2.09
CA LEU A 145 9.53 -8.96 -1.92
C LEU A 145 10.04 -8.17 -3.15
N GLY A 146 9.54 -8.48 -4.35
CA GLY A 146 9.84 -7.71 -5.58
C GLY A 146 9.43 -6.22 -5.52
N HIS A 147 8.63 -5.80 -4.55
CA HIS A 147 8.27 -4.40 -4.32
C HIS A 147 8.92 -3.78 -3.06
N PHE A 148 9.62 -4.57 -2.24
CA PHE A 148 10.22 -4.09 -0.99
C PHE A 148 11.31 -3.02 -1.18
N PRO A 149 12.14 -3.01 -2.25
CA PRO A 149 13.07 -1.92 -2.48
C PRO A 149 12.37 -0.55 -2.46
N GLN A 150 11.23 -0.44 -3.15
CA GLN A 150 10.43 0.78 -3.16
C GLN A 150 9.88 1.11 -1.78
N TYR A 151 9.41 0.13 -1.02
CA TYR A 151 8.82 0.34 0.31
C TYR A 151 9.88 0.82 1.31
N ILE A 152 11.04 0.18 1.33
CA ILE A 152 12.18 0.56 2.19
C ILE A 152 12.65 1.97 1.82
N ALA A 153 12.87 2.22 0.53
CA ALA A 153 13.36 3.50 0.06
C ALA A 153 12.40 4.65 0.40
N LEU A 154 11.10 4.46 0.17
CA LEU A 154 10.09 5.48 0.49
C LEU A 154 9.83 5.64 1.99
N PHE A 155 10.00 4.58 2.79
CA PHE A 155 10.01 4.69 4.24
C PHE A 155 11.17 5.56 4.72
N ILE A 156 12.39 5.33 4.22
CA ILE A 156 13.58 6.14 4.54
C ILE A 156 13.35 7.60 4.12
N ILE A 157 12.85 7.84 2.90
CA ILE A 157 12.50 9.18 2.42
C ILE A 157 11.46 9.84 3.33
N GLY A 158 10.49 9.10 3.87
CA GLY A 158 9.52 9.64 4.82
C GLY A 158 10.16 10.14 6.12
N VAL A 159 11.10 9.37 6.68
CA VAL A 159 11.89 9.80 7.85
C VAL A 159 12.70 11.06 7.54
N LEU A 160 13.39 11.07 6.39
CA LEU A 160 14.21 12.22 5.96
C LEU A 160 13.34 13.45 5.67
N ALA A 161 12.17 13.26 5.06
CA ALA A 161 11.26 14.34 4.72
C ALA A 161 10.74 15.07 5.96
N TYR A 162 10.46 14.33 7.04
CA TYR A 162 10.07 14.95 8.32
C TYR A 162 11.23 15.75 8.92
N ARG A 163 12.41 15.14 9.04
CA ARG A 163 13.57 15.79 9.65
C ARG A 163 14.03 17.05 8.94
N ASN A 164 13.87 17.10 7.62
CA ASN A 164 14.32 18.21 6.78
C ASN A 164 13.16 19.11 6.30
N GLN A 165 11.94 18.93 6.83
CA GLN A 165 10.75 19.71 6.45
C GLN A 165 10.53 19.78 4.93
N TRP A 166 10.79 18.67 4.23
CA TRP A 166 10.75 18.63 2.77
C TRP A 166 9.38 18.96 2.20
N PHE A 167 8.31 18.54 2.87
CA PHE A 167 6.94 18.84 2.44
C PHE A 167 6.62 20.33 2.50
N ASP A 168 7.10 21.04 3.51
CA ASP A 168 6.96 22.49 3.64
C ASP A 168 7.81 23.26 2.62
N ASN A 169 8.86 22.62 2.10
CA ASN A 169 9.77 23.20 1.10
C ASN A 169 9.53 22.69 -0.34
N LEU A 170 8.44 21.96 -0.59
CA LEU A 170 8.08 21.49 -1.93
C LEU A 170 7.84 22.66 -2.92
N SER A 171 8.73 22.78 -3.91
CA SER A 171 8.66 23.86 -4.91
C SER A 171 7.58 23.61 -5.98
N GLN A 172 6.94 24.68 -6.46
CA GLN A 172 5.98 24.61 -7.57
C GLN A 172 6.60 24.12 -8.87
N ARG A 173 7.85 24.51 -9.12
CA ARG A 173 8.59 24.13 -10.32
C ARG A 173 8.81 22.61 -10.34
N THR A 174 9.22 22.02 -9.22
CA THR A 174 9.36 20.56 -9.08
C THR A 174 8.04 19.85 -9.31
N GLY A 175 6.96 20.30 -8.65
CA GLY A 175 5.63 19.71 -8.82
C GLY A 175 5.14 19.73 -10.27
N LYS A 176 5.23 20.88 -10.96
CA LYS A 176 4.84 21.00 -12.38
C LYS A 176 5.67 20.10 -13.30
N ARG A 177 7.00 20.07 -13.12
CA ARG A 177 7.90 19.21 -13.92
C ARG A 177 7.54 17.73 -13.77
N LEU A 178 7.26 17.29 -12.54
CA LEU A 178 6.91 15.89 -12.29
C LEU A 178 5.47 15.56 -12.70
N THR A 179 4.55 16.52 -12.70
CA THR A 179 3.23 16.33 -13.35
C THR A 179 3.39 16.06 -14.84
N TRP A 180 4.17 16.88 -15.56
CA TRP A 180 4.47 16.63 -16.97
C TRP A 180 5.19 15.31 -17.18
N SER A 181 6.16 14.98 -16.31
CA SER A 181 6.85 13.70 -16.39
C SER A 181 5.90 12.51 -16.21
N ALA A 182 4.93 12.59 -15.30
CA ALA A 182 3.92 11.55 -15.13
C ALA A 182 3.03 11.40 -16.38
N TRP A 183 2.63 12.52 -17.00
CA TRP A 183 1.88 12.50 -18.27
C TRP A 183 2.67 11.84 -19.40
N TRP A 184 3.96 12.17 -19.55
CA TRP A 184 4.81 11.53 -20.55
C TRP A 184 4.94 10.02 -20.32
N CYS A 185 5.12 9.58 -19.08
CA CYS A 185 5.14 8.16 -18.75
C CYS A 185 3.79 7.48 -19.01
N LEU A 186 2.68 8.16 -18.75
CA LEU A 186 1.35 7.63 -19.04
C LEU A 186 1.13 7.49 -20.55
N LEU A 187 1.53 8.50 -21.34
CA LEU A 187 1.49 8.45 -22.81
C LEU A 187 2.43 7.38 -23.38
N PHE A 188 3.50 7.03 -22.67
CA PHE A 188 4.38 5.92 -23.02
C PHE A 188 3.77 4.55 -22.75
N PHE A 189 2.73 4.42 -21.90
CA PHE A 189 2.16 3.12 -21.52
C PHE A 189 1.73 2.23 -22.71
N PRO A 190 1.08 2.74 -23.78
CA PRO A 190 0.73 1.94 -24.96
C PRO A 190 1.94 1.30 -25.66
N VAL A 191 3.15 1.82 -25.49
CA VAL A 191 4.38 1.25 -26.06
C VAL A 191 4.64 -0.15 -25.50
N PHE A 192 4.27 -0.44 -24.25
CA PHE A 192 4.37 -1.80 -23.68
C PHE A 192 3.54 -2.81 -24.49
N PHE A 193 2.32 -2.42 -24.88
CA PHE A 193 1.45 -3.26 -25.71
C PHE A 193 2.01 -3.42 -27.13
N ILE A 194 2.52 -2.34 -27.73
CA ILE A 194 3.15 -2.40 -29.06
C ILE A 194 4.37 -3.34 -29.04
N ILE A 195 5.24 -3.24 -28.03
CA ILE A 195 6.39 -4.12 -27.84
C ILE A 195 5.94 -5.58 -27.74
N GLN A 196 4.93 -5.86 -26.91
CA GLN A 196 4.39 -7.21 -26.75
C GLN A 196 3.88 -7.78 -28.08
N VAL A 197 3.03 -7.04 -28.79
CA VAL A 197 2.37 -7.50 -30.03
C VAL A 197 3.36 -7.61 -31.19
N LYS A 198 4.21 -6.59 -31.41
CA LYS A 198 5.10 -6.55 -32.58
C LYS A 198 6.29 -7.50 -32.48
N LEU A 199 6.79 -7.73 -31.27
CA LEU A 199 7.93 -8.62 -31.06
C LEU A 199 7.49 -10.02 -30.59
N ASN A 200 6.18 -10.26 -30.47
CA ASN A 200 5.58 -11.53 -30.05
C ASN A 200 6.20 -12.09 -28.76
N MET A 201 6.42 -11.23 -27.77
CA MET A 201 7.15 -11.59 -26.55
C MET A 201 6.19 -11.95 -25.40
N PRO A 202 6.55 -12.91 -24.53
CA PRO A 202 5.71 -13.31 -23.40
C PRO A 202 5.47 -12.16 -22.42
N VAL A 203 4.21 -11.94 -22.00
CA VAL A 203 3.86 -10.95 -20.98
C VAL A 203 4.55 -11.22 -19.64
N ALA A 204 4.81 -12.50 -19.34
CA ALA A 204 5.52 -12.92 -18.14
C ALA A 204 6.92 -12.29 -18.01
N TRP A 205 7.58 -11.91 -19.12
CA TRP A 205 8.90 -11.29 -19.09
C TRP A 205 8.90 -9.88 -18.49
N TYR A 206 7.76 -9.22 -18.37
CA TYR A 206 7.63 -7.98 -17.61
C TYR A 206 7.63 -8.21 -16.09
N SER A 207 7.25 -9.41 -15.66
CA SER A 207 7.04 -9.74 -14.25
C SER A 207 8.33 -10.13 -13.52
N GLY A 208 9.41 -10.47 -14.21
CA GLY A 208 10.69 -10.81 -13.57
C GLY A 208 11.67 -11.48 -14.51
N GLY A 209 12.74 -12.04 -13.95
CA GLY A 209 13.81 -12.68 -14.71
C GLY A 209 14.78 -11.69 -15.37
N PHE A 210 15.82 -12.22 -15.99
CA PHE A 210 16.87 -11.42 -16.64
C PHE A 210 16.45 -11.00 -18.07
N HIS A 211 15.43 -10.15 -18.13
CA HIS A 211 14.83 -9.68 -19.37
C HIS A 211 14.82 -8.14 -19.40
N TRP A 212 15.11 -7.55 -20.56
CA TRP A 212 15.13 -6.09 -20.71
C TRP A 212 13.74 -5.47 -20.54
N GLN A 213 12.68 -6.25 -20.76
CA GLN A 213 11.28 -5.91 -20.53
C GLN A 213 11.00 -5.71 -19.04
N SER A 214 11.54 -6.60 -18.19
CA SER A 214 11.44 -6.46 -16.73
C SER A 214 12.17 -5.21 -16.26
N LEU A 215 13.34 -4.91 -16.83
CA LEU A 215 14.08 -3.67 -16.54
C LEU A 215 13.28 -2.43 -16.98
N LEU A 216 12.76 -2.42 -18.21
CA LEU A 216 11.94 -1.34 -18.74
C LEU A 216 10.72 -1.07 -17.84
N TYR A 217 10.02 -2.14 -17.45
CA TYR A 217 8.85 -2.04 -16.58
C TYR A 217 9.22 -1.54 -15.18
N ALA A 218 10.29 -2.05 -14.58
CA ALA A 218 10.75 -1.60 -13.27
C ALA A 218 11.17 -0.12 -13.28
N LEU A 219 11.89 0.33 -14.31
CA LEU A 219 12.26 1.73 -14.48
C LEU A 219 11.02 2.62 -14.67
N TRP A 220 10.13 2.25 -15.59
CA TRP A 220 8.90 2.98 -15.86
C TRP A 220 8.02 3.09 -14.62
N GLU A 221 7.82 1.99 -13.89
CA GLU A 221 6.99 1.93 -12.68
C GLU A 221 7.51 2.86 -11.59
N GLN A 222 8.82 2.84 -11.29
CA GLN A 222 9.39 3.72 -10.27
C GLN A 222 9.39 5.18 -10.72
N TRP A 223 9.65 5.45 -12.01
CA TRP A 223 9.63 6.80 -12.59
C TRP A 223 8.24 7.43 -12.52
N ILE A 224 7.22 6.75 -13.06
CA ILE A 224 5.85 7.26 -13.05
C ILE A 224 5.33 7.35 -11.61
N GLY A 225 5.63 6.36 -10.76
CA GLY A 225 5.22 6.32 -9.36
C GLY A 225 5.72 7.52 -8.56
N LEU A 226 7.02 7.83 -8.61
CA LEU A 226 7.59 8.99 -7.90
C LEU A 226 7.14 10.33 -8.48
N SER A 227 6.91 10.37 -9.80
CA SER A 227 6.38 11.56 -10.48
C SER A 227 4.96 11.88 -10.02
N ILE A 228 4.06 10.89 -10.04
CA ILE A 228 2.68 11.01 -9.54
C ILE A 228 2.70 11.36 -8.06
N LEU A 229 3.48 10.64 -7.25
CA LEU A 229 3.58 10.86 -5.81
C LEU A 229 3.93 12.32 -5.49
N THR A 230 5.00 12.84 -6.10
CA THR A 230 5.46 14.20 -5.83
C THR A 230 4.49 15.24 -6.36
N ALA A 231 3.88 15.01 -7.53
CA ALA A 231 2.86 15.87 -8.10
C ALA A 231 1.63 15.98 -7.18
N LEU A 232 1.15 14.84 -6.67
CA LEU A 232 0.03 14.77 -5.74
C LEU A 232 0.35 15.44 -4.40
N LEU A 233 1.53 15.23 -3.82
CA LEU A 233 1.93 15.93 -2.59
C LEU A 233 2.00 17.46 -2.78
N CYS A 234 2.56 17.91 -3.91
CA CYS A 234 2.63 19.33 -4.24
C CYS A 234 1.24 19.94 -4.44
N ARG A 235 0.31 19.19 -5.05
CA ARG A 235 -1.09 19.61 -5.22
C ARG A 235 -1.82 19.62 -3.87
N ALA A 236 -1.69 18.55 -3.10
CA ALA A 236 -2.36 18.36 -1.82
C ALA A 236 -2.03 19.50 -0.85
N LYS A 237 -0.74 19.85 -0.75
CA LYS A 237 -0.27 20.99 0.05
C LYS A 237 -0.98 22.32 -0.27
N ARG A 238 -1.32 22.55 -1.55
CA ARG A 238 -1.87 23.82 -2.01
C ARG A 238 -3.38 23.88 -1.98
N SER A 239 -4.04 22.82 -2.47
CA SER A 239 -5.46 22.84 -2.76
C SER A 239 -6.28 21.85 -1.94
N TRP A 240 -5.65 20.85 -1.31
CA TRP A 240 -6.36 19.82 -0.56
C TRP A 240 -6.01 19.82 0.93
N ASN A 241 -5.36 20.88 1.42
CA ASN A 241 -5.05 21.06 2.83
C ASN A 241 -6.18 21.75 3.61
N ALA A 242 -7.43 21.47 3.23
CA ALA A 242 -8.62 21.97 3.92
C ALA A 242 -9.32 20.79 4.60
N SER A 243 -9.78 21.01 5.84
CA SER A 243 -10.58 20.03 6.57
C SER A 243 -12.05 20.44 6.56
N SER A 244 -12.95 19.47 6.42
CA SER A 244 -14.39 19.66 6.55
C SER A 244 -14.97 18.60 7.50
N PRO A 245 -16.14 18.82 8.11
CA PRO A 245 -16.76 17.84 9.01
C PRO A 245 -16.96 16.48 8.33
N LEU A 246 -17.35 16.47 7.05
CA LEU A 246 -17.49 15.25 6.26
C LEU A 246 -16.13 14.55 6.06
N LEU A 247 -15.11 15.30 5.66
CA LEU A 247 -13.77 14.74 5.43
C LEU A 247 -13.17 14.19 6.72
N GLY A 248 -13.43 14.84 7.86
CA GLY A 248 -13.03 14.34 9.18
C GLY A 248 -13.69 13.00 9.53
N ARG A 249 -15.00 12.85 9.26
CA ARG A 249 -15.72 11.58 9.44
C ARG A 249 -15.18 10.47 8.55
N LEU A 250 -14.95 10.76 7.26
CA LEU A 250 -14.39 9.79 6.30
C LEU A 250 -12.96 9.39 6.67
N SER A 251 -12.14 10.36 7.09
CA SER A 251 -10.77 10.10 7.56
C SER A 251 -10.78 9.18 8.79
N ARG A 252 -11.70 9.40 9.75
CA ARG A 252 -11.85 8.51 10.90
C ARG A 252 -12.20 7.07 10.51
N CYS A 253 -12.97 6.89 9.44
CA CYS A 253 -13.35 5.57 8.93
C CYS A 253 -12.24 4.88 8.12
N SER A 254 -11.21 5.58 7.66
CA SER A 254 -10.30 5.07 6.63
C SER A 254 -9.53 3.81 7.05
N PHE A 255 -9.12 3.71 8.33
CA PHE A 255 -8.44 2.51 8.82
C PHE A 255 -9.41 1.33 8.99
N ALA A 256 -10.63 1.58 9.44
CA ALA A 256 -11.68 0.55 9.49
C ALA A 256 -12.07 0.08 8.07
N VAL A 257 -12.20 0.99 7.09
CA VAL A 257 -12.39 0.63 5.67
C VAL A 257 -11.25 -0.29 5.21
N TYR A 258 -10.00 0.06 5.49
CA TYR A 258 -8.86 -0.77 5.11
C TYR A 258 -8.92 -2.20 5.69
N ILE A 259 -9.43 -2.38 6.92
CA ILE A 259 -9.59 -3.70 7.53
C ILE A 259 -10.80 -4.46 6.93
N PHE A 260 -11.96 -3.80 6.80
CA PHE A 260 -13.24 -4.47 6.57
C PHE A 260 -13.73 -4.43 5.11
N HIS A 261 -13.13 -3.61 4.22
CA HIS A 261 -13.52 -3.56 2.81
C HIS A 261 -13.50 -4.91 2.07
N PRO A 262 -12.66 -5.91 2.40
CA PRO A 262 -12.70 -7.19 1.71
C PRO A 262 -14.05 -7.90 1.90
N LEU A 263 -14.74 -7.69 3.02
CA LEU A 263 -16.10 -8.23 3.22
C LEU A 263 -17.11 -7.63 2.25
N ALA A 264 -17.08 -6.30 2.06
CA ALA A 264 -17.94 -5.64 1.09
C ALA A 264 -17.69 -6.18 -0.34
N ILE A 265 -16.41 -6.31 -0.71
CA ILE A 265 -16.01 -6.81 -2.04
C ILE A 265 -16.45 -8.26 -2.21
N VAL A 266 -16.17 -9.14 -1.25
CA VAL A 266 -16.52 -10.57 -1.34
C VAL A 266 -18.05 -10.73 -1.39
N ALA A 267 -18.81 -10.05 -0.53
CA ALA A 267 -20.26 -10.15 -0.53
C ALA A 267 -20.88 -9.68 -1.86
N LEU A 268 -20.46 -8.52 -2.37
CA LEU A 268 -20.97 -7.97 -3.63
C LEU A 268 -20.57 -8.83 -4.84
N THR A 269 -19.32 -9.29 -4.90
CA THR A 269 -18.85 -10.14 -6.01
C THR A 269 -19.53 -11.51 -6.00
N LEU A 270 -19.79 -12.09 -4.83
CA LEU A 270 -20.60 -13.31 -4.71
C LEU A 270 -22.05 -13.08 -5.15
N ALA A 271 -22.66 -11.94 -4.81
CA ALA A 271 -24.03 -11.62 -5.18
C ALA A 271 -24.22 -11.50 -6.70
N VAL A 272 -23.25 -10.88 -7.40
CA VAL A 272 -23.34 -10.68 -8.87
C VAL A 272 -22.66 -11.77 -9.68
N ARG A 273 -22.19 -12.86 -9.04
CA ARG A 273 -21.37 -13.87 -9.72
C ARG A 273 -22.11 -14.56 -10.87
N ASN A 274 -23.39 -14.89 -10.67
CA ASN A 274 -24.24 -15.61 -11.62
C ASN A 274 -24.83 -14.67 -12.69
N TRP A 275 -24.58 -13.37 -12.60
CA TRP A 275 -25.03 -12.41 -13.58
C TRP A 275 -24.17 -12.53 -14.84
N SER A 276 -24.72 -13.04 -15.94
CA SER A 276 -23.99 -13.30 -17.19
C SER A 276 -23.84 -12.04 -18.05
N VAL A 277 -23.14 -11.03 -17.53
CA VAL A 277 -22.77 -9.81 -18.26
C VAL A 277 -21.27 -9.66 -18.34
N ASP A 278 -20.82 -8.80 -19.26
CA ASP A 278 -19.42 -8.46 -19.43
C ASP A 278 -18.77 -8.04 -18.09
N PRO A 279 -17.57 -8.55 -17.75
CA PRO A 279 -16.88 -8.23 -16.51
C PRO A 279 -16.64 -6.73 -16.29
N ALA A 280 -16.50 -5.93 -17.35
CA ALA A 280 -16.36 -4.48 -17.23
C ALA A 280 -17.63 -3.82 -16.69
N ILE A 281 -18.81 -4.31 -17.10
CA ILE A 281 -20.10 -3.84 -16.58
C ILE A 281 -20.22 -4.21 -15.09
N LYS A 282 -19.84 -5.44 -14.72
CA LYS A 282 -19.78 -5.82 -13.29
C LYS A 282 -18.87 -4.90 -12.50
N LEU A 283 -17.69 -4.58 -13.03
CA LEU A 283 -16.73 -3.71 -12.38
C LEU A 283 -17.30 -2.29 -12.18
N LEU A 284 -17.93 -1.72 -13.22
CA LEU A 284 -18.55 -0.39 -13.17
C LEU A 284 -19.65 -0.29 -12.10
N LEU A 285 -20.39 -1.38 -11.86
CA LEU A 285 -21.42 -1.44 -10.82
C LEU A 285 -20.84 -1.75 -9.43
N VAL A 286 -20.01 -2.79 -9.32
CA VAL A 286 -19.52 -3.31 -8.04
C VAL A 286 -18.50 -2.38 -7.40
N ALA A 287 -17.64 -1.70 -8.18
CA ALA A 287 -16.63 -0.81 -7.62
C ALA A 287 -17.21 0.36 -6.78
N PRO A 288 -18.15 1.18 -7.29
CA PRO A 288 -18.74 2.26 -6.49
C PRO A 288 -19.55 1.72 -5.30
N LEU A 289 -20.29 0.62 -5.48
CA LEU A 289 -21.03 -0.02 -4.39
C LEU A 289 -20.07 -0.54 -3.30
N ALA A 290 -18.95 -1.16 -3.67
CA ALA A 290 -17.97 -1.65 -2.72
C ALA A 290 -17.36 -0.50 -1.90
N ILE A 291 -17.06 0.64 -2.53
CA ILE A 291 -16.58 1.83 -1.81
C ILE A 291 -17.66 2.30 -0.82
N PHE A 292 -18.88 2.50 -1.28
CA PHE A 292 -20.00 2.98 -0.46
C PHE A 292 -20.28 2.04 0.73
N CYS A 293 -20.46 0.74 0.46
CA CYS A 293 -20.69 -0.28 1.48
C CYS A 293 -19.51 -0.39 2.46
N SER A 294 -18.26 -0.22 2.01
CA SER A 294 -17.09 -0.27 2.90
C SER A 294 -17.10 0.88 3.91
N PHE A 295 -17.49 2.10 3.50
CA PHE A 295 -17.63 3.23 4.42
C PHE A 295 -18.80 3.06 5.39
N ILE A 296 -19.92 2.48 4.96
CA ILE A 296 -21.04 2.14 5.85
C ILE A 296 -20.61 1.11 6.88
N LEU A 297 -19.98 0.01 6.44
CA LEU A 297 -19.48 -1.03 7.34
C LEU A 297 -18.48 -0.45 8.35
N ALA A 298 -17.55 0.38 7.88
CA ALA A 298 -16.60 1.06 8.76
C ALA A 298 -17.31 1.97 9.79
N ALA A 299 -18.31 2.75 9.37
CA ALA A 299 -19.08 3.60 10.26
C ALA A 299 -19.82 2.79 11.33
N LEU A 300 -20.44 1.67 10.96
CA LEU A 300 -21.13 0.76 11.87
C LEU A 300 -20.17 0.11 12.87
N VAL A 301 -19.03 -0.40 12.40
CA VAL A 301 -18.00 -1.01 13.26
C VAL A 301 -17.46 0.00 14.27
N LEU A 302 -17.31 1.26 13.89
CA LEU A 302 -16.86 2.34 14.77
C LEU A 302 -17.91 2.78 15.81
N LEU A 303 -19.14 2.28 15.77
CA LEU A 303 -20.11 2.45 16.86
C LEU A 303 -19.75 1.58 18.07
N ILE A 304 -19.02 0.49 17.88
CA ILE A 304 -18.61 -0.42 18.96
C ILE A 304 -17.55 0.27 19.83
N PRO A 305 -17.81 0.57 21.11
CA PRO A 305 -16.92 1.41 21.93
C PRO A 305 -15.50 0.87 22.07
N GLY A 306 -15.33 -0.44 22.20
CA GLY A 306 -14.02 -1.09 22.29
C GLY A 306 -13.22 -0.96 20.99
N VAL A 307 -13.86 -1.22 19.86
CA VAL A 307 -13.23 -1.13 18.53
C VAL A 307 -12.86 0.32 18.21
N LYS A 308 -13.76 1.27 18.49
CA LYS A 308 -13.51 2.71 18.32
C LYS A 308 -12.28 3.21 19.07
N ARG A 309 -11.90 2.60 20.21
CA ARG A 309 -10.69 2.98 20.96
C ARG A 309 -9.40 2.44 20.33
N ILE A 310 -9.49 1.31 19.62
CA ILE A 310 -8.34 0.62 19.02
C ILE A 310 -8.04 1.14 17.61
N ILE A 311 -9.07 1.29 16.77
CA ILE A 311 -8.95 1.71 15.36
C ILE A 311 -9.47 3.14 15.14
#